data_AF-A0A9N9T7W0-F1
#
_entry.id   AF-A0A9N9T7W0-F1
#
_cell.length_a   1.000
_cell.length_b   1.000
_cell.length_c   1.000
_cell.angle_alpha   90.00
_cell.angle_beta   90.00
_cell.angle_gamma   90.00
#
_symmetry.space_group_name_H-M   'P 1'
#
loop_
_entity.id
_entity.type
_entity.pdbx_description
1 polymer ?
#
loop_
_entity_poly.entity_id
_entity_poly.type
_entity_poly.pdbx_seq_one_letter_code
_entity_poly.pdbx_strand_id
1 'polypeptide(L)'
;MYSLVARIPDGLFKLKTLLEQHPAAQALATIEKCGESVVNDPKVYVDTILEVHKKYNALVLVVFSNDSGFVTFLDKAHGRFNNANAVTKQAHSSSRSPELLAKYCDL
;
A
#
# COMPACT_ATOMS: atom_id res chain seq x y z
N MET A 1 -9.18 19.21 -7.55
CA MET A 1 -7.75 19.16 -7.16
C MET A 1 -6.89 18.70 -8.33
N TYR A 2 -6.99 17.45 -8.78
CA TYR A 2 -6.18 16.91 -9.89
C TYR A 2 -6.22 17.77 -11.17
N SER A 3 -7.41 18.15 -11.65
CA SER A 3 -7.60 18.97 -12.86
C SER A 3 -7.00 20.38 -12.78
N LEU A 4 -6.83 20.94 -11.58
CA LEU A 4 -6.21 22.25 -11.37
C LEU A 4 -4.69 22.12 -11.34
N VAL A 5 -4.17 21.12 -10.63
CA VAL A 5 -2.74 20.85 -10.51
C VAL A 5 -2.14 20.35 -11.83
N ALA A 6 -2.92 19.66 -12.65
CA ALA A 6 -2.53 19.22 -14.00
C ALA A 6 -2.21 20.37 -14.96
N ARG A 7 -2.72 21.58 -14.68
CA ARG A 7 -2.46 22.79 -15.49
C ARG A 7 -1.15 23.48 -15.13
N ILE A 8 -0.49 23.08 -14.05
CA ILE A 8 0.73 23.68 -13.54
C ILE A 8 1.93 22.81 -13.95
N PRO A 9 2.99 23.39 -14.56
CA PRO A 9 4.24 22.67 -14.81
C PRO A 9 4.77 22.06 -13.51
N ASP A 10 5.16 20.78 -13.53
CA ASP A 10 5.63 20.00 -12.36
C ASP A 10 4.65 19.85 -11.17
N GLY A 11 3.44 20.41 -11.24
CA GLY A 11 2.45 20.31 -10.17
C GLY A 11 2.07 18.85 -9.88
N LEU A 12 1.93 18.05 -10.94
CA LEU A 12 1.60 16.63 -10.82
C LEU A 12 2.72 15.81 -10.19
N PHE A 13 4.00 16.21 -10.35
CA PHE A 13 5.11 15.48 -9.77
C PHE A 13 5.07 15.53 -8.24
N LYS A 14 4.85 16.71 -7.66
CA LYS A 14 4.71 16.86 -6.20
C LYS A 14 3.52 16.05 -5.66
N LEU A 15 2.40 16.06 -6.39
CA LEU A 15 1.21 15.32 -6.00
C LEU A 15 1.43 13.80 -6.06
N LYS A 16 2.19 13.32 -7.06
CA LYS A 16 2.61 11.91 -7.16
C LYS A 16 3.49 11.49 -5.99
N THR A 17 4.48 12.31 -5.62
CA THR A 17 5.35 12.01 -4.47
C THR A 17 4.58 11.95 -3.15
N LEU A 18 3.63 12.86 -2.94
CA LEU A 18 2.74 12.82 -1.76
C LEU A 18 1.87 11.55 -1.77
N LEU A 19 1.36 11.16 -2.94
CA LEU A 19 0.62 9.91 -3.09
C LEU A 19 1.53 8.67 -2.92
N GLU A 20 2.84 8.74 -3.13
CA GLU A 20 3.72 7.60 -2.82
C GLU A 20 3.87 7.43 -1.30
N GLN A 21 4.08 8.54 -0.59
CA GLN A 21 4.42 8.52 0.83
C GLN A 21 3.23 8.20 1.74
N HIS A 22 2.05 8.78 1.44
CA HIS A 22 0.89 8.68 2.33
C HIS A 22 0.30 7.26 2.43
N PRO A 23 0.06 6.52 1.32
CA PRO A 23 -0.40 5.13 1.36
C PRO A 23 0.57 4.21 2.07
N ALA A 24 1.88 4.36 1.84
CA ALA A 24 2.88 3.55 2.53
C ALA A 24 2.85 3.78 4.05
N ALA A 25 2.82 5.04 4.50
CA ALA A 25 2.75 5.36 5.92
C ALA A 25 1.45 4.87 6.56
N GLN A 26 0.32 5.02 5.87
CA GLN A 26 -0.97 4.56 6.37
C GLN A 26 -1.07 3.03 6.40
N ALA A 27 -0.54 2.34 5.39
CA ALA A 27 -0.46 0.88 5.36
C ALA A 27 0.33 0.33 6.55
N LEU A 28 1.50 0.92 6.82
CA LEU A 28 2.33 0.58 7.97
C LEU A 28 1.57 0.77 9.28
N ALA A 29 0.93 1.93 9.45
CA ALA A 29 0.16 2.22 10.66
C ALA A 29 -1.05 1.28 10.85
N THR A 30 -1.71 0.86 9.76
CA THR A 30 -2.81 -0.12 9.84
C THR A 30 -2.29 -1.49 10.24
N ILE A 31 -1.20 -1.96 9.65
CA ILE A 31 -0.58 -3.25 9.99
C ILE A 31 -0.08 -3.24 11.45
N GLU A 32 0.52 -2.13 11.91
CA GLU A 32 0.96 -1.98 13.30
C GLU A 32 -0.21 -1.99 14.30
N LYS A 33 -1.35 -1.37 13.94
CA LYS A 33 -2.56 -1.39 14.78
C LYS A 33 -3.16 -2.78 14.97
N CYS A 34 -3.03 -3.65 13.98
CA CYS A 34 -3.49 -5.04 14.07
C CYS A 34 -2.61 -5.90 14.97
N GLY A 35 -1.41 -5.42 15.35
CA GLY A 35 -0.56 -6.05 16.36
C GLY A 35 -0.17 -7.49 16.04
N GLU A 36 -0.11 -8.34 17.08
CA GLU A 36 0.31 -9.74 16.98
C GLU A 36 -0.64 -10.61 16.14
N SER A 37 -1.92 -10.26 16.05
CA SER A 37 -2.90 -11.01 15.25
C SER A 37 -2.50 -11.05 13.78
N VAL A 38 -1.95 -9.95 13.26
CA VAL A 38 -1.49 -9.82 11.86
C VAL A 38 -0.25 -10.67 11.56
N VAL A 39 0.51 -11.05 12.58
CA VAL A 39 1.80 -11.78 12.45
C VAL A 39 1.58 -13.28 12.32
N ASN A 40 0.51 -13.77 12.94
CA ASN A 40 0.22 -15.20 13.08
C ASN A 40 -1.04 -15.65 12.33
N ASP A 41 -1.93 -14.73 11.97
CA ASP A 41 -3.15 -15.03 11.21
C ASP A 41 -3.02 -14.57 9.74
N PRO A 42 -2.83 -15.53 8.79
CA PRO A 42 -2.77 -15.24 7.37
C PRO A 42 -4.00 -14.49 6.85
N LYS A 43 -5.19 -14.77 7.39
CA LYS A 43 -6.44 -14.14 6.93
C LYS A 43 -6.48 -12.67 7.30
N VAL A 44 -6.19 -12.36 8.56
CA VAL A 44 -6.15 -10.96 9.04
C VAL A 44 -5.08 -10.17 8.28
N TYR A 45 -3.91 -10.78 8.03
CA TYR A 45 -2.84 -10.16 7.27
C TYR A 45 -3.26 -9.80 5.84
N VAL A 46 -3.78 -10.78 5.10
CA VAL A 46 -4.16 -10.59 3.69
C VAL A 46 -5.35 -9.65 3.56
N ASP A 47 -6.38 -9.78 4.40
CA ASP A 47 -7.54 -8.89 4.38
C ASP A 47 -7.14 -7.44 4.65
N THR A 48 -6.23 -7.21 5.60
CA THR A 48 -5.73 -5.87 5.94
C THR A 48 -4.99 -5.23 4.75
N ILE A 49 -4.11 -5.99 4.08
CA ILE A 49 -3.38 -5.50 2.90
C ILE A 49 -4.33 -5.23 1.74
N LEU A 50 -5.29 -6.12 1.51
CA LEU A 50 -6.28 -5.97 0.45
C LEU A 50 -7.18 -4.74 0.69
N GLU A 51 -7.55 -4.44 1.93
CA GLU A 51 -8.32 -3.25 2.26
C GLU A 51 -7.56 -1.96 1.89
N VAL A 52 -6.29 -1.88 2.29
CA VAL A 52 -5.39 -0.76 1.95
C VAL A 52 -5.28 -0.63 0.42
N HIS A 53 -5.02 -1.74 -0.27
CA HIS A 53 -4.88 -1.75 -1.73
C HIS A 53 -6.17 -1.26 -2.43
N LYS A 54 -7.33 -1.80 -2.04
CA LYS A 54 -8.63 -1.40 -2.62
C LYS A 54 -8.91 0.08 -2.41
N LYS A 55 -8.65 0.61 -1.21
CA LYS A 55 -8.86 2.02 -0.88
C LYS A 55 -8.06 2.95 -1.79
N TYR A 56 -6.76 2.71 -1.96
CA TYR A 56 -5.92 3.60 -2.76
C TYR A 56 -6.05 3.38 -4.26
N ASN A 57 -6.35 2.15 -4.69
CA ASN A 57 -6.69 1.89 -6.07
C ASN A 57 -7.96 2.66 -6.49
N ALA A 58 -9.02 2.62 -5.65
CA ALA A 58 -10.22 3.42 -5.88
C ALA A 58 -9.93 4.93 -5.93
N LEU A 59 -9.02 5.43 -5.07
CA LEU A 59 -8.58 6.82 -5.10
C LEU A 59 -7.93 7.18 -6.45
N VAL A 60 -7.04 6.33 -6.98
CA VAL A 60 -6.40 6.57 -8.29
C VAL A 60 -7.38 6.51 -9.45
N LEU A 61 -8.28 5.53 -9.43
CA LEU A 61 -9.31 5.38 -10.44
C LEU A 61 -10.25 6.59 -10.50
N VAL A 62 -10.74 7.05 -9.35
CA VAL A 62 -11.78 8.10 -9.29
C VAL A 62 -11.20 9.51 -9.31
N VAL A 63 -10.14 9.79 -8.53
CA VAL A 63 -9.65 11.15 -8.32
C VAL A 63 -8.55 11.53 -9.30
N PHE A 64 -7.75 10.57 -9.74
CA PHE A 64 -6.62 10.77 -10.65
C PHE A 64 -6.91 10.25 -12.07
N SER A 65 -8.18 9.95 -12.38
CA SER A 65 -8.63 9.51 -13.70
C SER A 65 -7.84 8.33 -14.27
N ASN A 66 -7.35 7.43 -13.40
CA ASN A 66 -6.51 6.31 -13.78
C ASN A 66 -5.22 6.71 -14.54
N ASP A 67 -4.62 7.86 -14.20
CA ASP A 67 -3.35 8.32 -14.76
C ASP A 67 -2.23 7.31 -14.49
N SER A 68 -1.57 6.86 -15.55
CA SER A 68 -0.52 5.83 -15.49
C SER A 68 0.65 6.20 -14.58
N GLY A 69 0.94 7.50 -14.43
CA GLY A 69 1.95 7.96 -13.50
C GLY A 69 1.51 7.75 -12.05
N PHE A 70 0.27 8.08 -11.70
CA PHE A 70 -0.24 7.84 -10.35
C PHE A 70 -0.38 6.35 -10.03
N VAL A 71 -0.77 5.52 -11.01
CA VAL A 71 -0.76 4.05 -10.88
C VAL A 71 0.65 3.54 -10.57
N THR A 72 1.67 3.96 -11.34
CA THR A 72 3.07 3.55 -11.14
C THR A 72 3.60 3.93 -9.76
N PHE A 73 3.30 5.15 -9.29
CA PHE A 73 3.70 5.60 -7.94
C PHE A 73 2.97 4.83 -6.83
N LEU A 74 1.70 4.49 -7.04
CA LEU A 74 0.94 3.67 -6.11
C LEU A 74 1.50 2.24 -6.03
N ASP A 75 1.83 1.62 -7.15
CA ASP A 75 2.44 0.28 -7.20
C ASP A 75 3.78 0.24 -6.46
N LYS A 76 4.59 1.30 -6.61
CA LYS A 76 5.84 1.44 -5.86
C LYS A 76 5.60 1.56 -4.36
N ALA A 77 4.55 2.27 -3.93
CA ALA A 77 4.17 2.34 -2.53
C ALA A 77 3.73 0.97 -1.98
N HIS A 78 2.93 0.21 -2.74
CA HIS A 78 2.55 -1.17 -2.41
C HIS A 78 3.77 -2.09 -2.24
N GLY A 79 4.72 -2.02 -3.19
CA GLY A 79 5.96 -2.78 -3.10
C GLY A 79 6.79 -2.45 -1.86
N ARG A 80 6.79 -1.18 -1.42
CA ARG A 80 7.53 -0.77 -0.21
C ARG A 80 6.95 -1.37 1.06
N PHE A 81 5.65 -1.21 1.32
CA PHE A 81 5.10 -1.71 2.58
C PHE A 81 4.91 -3.23 2.60
N ASN A 82 4.72 -3.89 1.45
CA ASN A 82 4.67 -5.36 1.43
C ASN A 82 6.02 -5.98 1.82
N ASN A 83 7.13 -5.37 1.40
CA ASN A 83 8.47 -5.86 1.71
C ASN A 83 8.98 -5.39 3.08
N ALA A 84 8.53 -4.21 3.53
CA ALA A 84 8.92 -3.63 4.81
C ALA A 84 7.69 -3.21 5.60
N ASN A 85 7.23 -4.05 6.53
CA ASN A 85 6.14 -3.79 7.46
C ASN A 85 6.46 -4.36 8.84
N ALA A 86 5.55 -4.20 9.82
CA ALA A 86 5.74 -4.70 11.17
C ALA A 86 6.02 -6.22 11.21
N VAL A 87 5.35 -6.99 10.34
CA VAL A 87 5.51 -8.46 10.25
C VAL A 87 6.90 -8.83 9.73
N THR A 88 7.37 -8.20 8.65
CA THR A 88 8.71 -8.50 8.10
C THR A 88 9.83 -8.03 9.02
N LYS A 89 9.62 -6.90 9.72
CA LYS A 89 10.55 -6.40 10.75
C LYS A 89 10.63 -7.33 11.95
N GLN A 90 9.50 -7.80 12.47
CA GLN A 90 9.46 -8.70 13.63
C GLN A 90 10.04 -10.08 13.30
N ALA A 91 9.83 -10.57 12.08
CA ALA A 91 10.42 -11.82 11.62
C ALA A 91 11.89 -11.67 11.17
N HIS A 92 12.46 -10.46 11.19
CA HIS A 92 13.76 -10.14 10.58
C HIS A 92 13.92 -10.67 9.14
N SER A 93 12.81 -10.79 8.40
CA SER A 93 12.75 -11.45 7.10
C SER A 93 11.62 -10.88 6.25
N SER A 94 11.95 -10.37 5.07
CA SER A 94 10.98 -9.94 4.06
C SER A 94 10.18 -11.11 3.46
N SER A 95 10.69 -12.35 3.59
CA SER A 95 10.00 -13.56 3.13
C SER A 95 8.75 -13.89 3.95
N ARG A 96 8.54 -13.24 5.09
CA ARG A 96 7.36 -13.51 5.91
C ARG A 96 6.05 -13.08 5.24
N SER A 97 6.07 -11.99 4.47
CA SER A 97 4.91 -11.54 3.70
C SER A 97 4.43 -12.57 2.66
N PRO A 98 5.30 -13.09 1.76
CA PRO A 98 4.90 -14.14 0.82
C PRO A 98 4.54 -15.47 1.50
N GLU A 99 5.15 -15.81 2.65
CA GLU A 99 4.75 -16.99 3.44
C GLU A 99 3.30 -16.89 3.94
N LEU A 100 2.90 -15.74 4.49
CA LEU A 100 1.52 -15.54 4.96
C LEU A 100 0.52 -15.53 3.79
N LEU A 101 0.91 -14.96 2.65
CA LEU A 101 0.11 -15.04 1.43
C LEU A 101 -0.07 -16.49 0.95
N ALA A 102 1.00 -17.28 0.94
CA ALA A 102 0.91 -18.69 0.57
C ALA A 102 -0.02 -19.48 1.50
N LYS A 103 0.14 -19.30 2.82
CA LYS A 103 -0.75 -19.91 3.83
C LYS A 103 -2.20 -19.50 3.67
N TYR A 104 -2.47 -18.26 3.27
CA TYR A 104 -3.83 -17.80 3.01
C TYR A 104 -4.46 -18.50 1.79
N CYS A 105 -3.67 -18.77 0.75
CA CYS A 105 -4.14 -19.52 -0.42
C CYS A 105 -4.41 -21.01 -0.13
N ASP A 106 -3.80 -21.56 0.93
CA ASP A 106 -4.00 -22.94 1.38
C ASP A 106 -5.24 -23.12 2.27
N LEU A 107 -5.87 -22.02 2.73
CA LEU A 107 -7.10 -22.02 3.55
C LEU A 107 -8.37 -22.22 2.71
#